data_AF-A0A1H5A2U3-F1
#
_entry.id   AF-A0A1H5A2U3-F1
#
_cell.length_a   1.000
_cell.length_b   1.000
_cell.length_c   1.000
_cell.angle_alpha   90.00
_cell.angle_beta   90.00
_cell.angle_gamma   90.00
#
_symmetry.space_group_name_H-M   'P 1'
#
loop_
_entity.id
_entity.type
_entity.pdbx_description
1 polymer ?
#
loop_
_entity_poly.entity_id
_entity_poly.type
_entity_poly.pdbx_seq_one_letter_code
_entity_poly.pdbx_strand_id
1 'polypeptide(L)'
;MKLKTYTRAATVSLFLAVAILGYQFVTTMKAVDSAREDAIQAWASANPDSAETVTRYREICQGGPVEQPTNQAPVRPITFAECAAQLGNDSLAEVIEHAADSVVAPAPLRWL
;
A
#
# COMPACT_ATOMS: atom_id res chain seq x y z
N MET A 1 -36.23 -19.18 -23.10
CA MET A 1 -34.88 -19.23 -23.70
C MET A 1 -34.09 -17.93 -23.49
N LYS A 2 -34.67 -16.74 -23.77
CA LYS A 2 -34.00 -15.43 -23.61
C LYS A 2 -33.51 -15.14 -22.17
N LEU A 3 -34.31 -15.47 -21.15
CA LEU A 3 -33.97 -15.23 -19.73
C LEU A 3 -32.65 -15.90 -19.30
N LYS A 4 -32.38 -17.12 -19.77
CA LYS A 4 -31.15 -17.89 -19.48
C LYS A 4 -29.91 -17.29 -20.14
N THR A 5 -30.09 -16.60 -21.27
CA THR A 5 -29.01 -15.88 -21.96
C THR A 5 -28.70 -14.56 -21.24
N TYR A 6 -29.73 -13.83 -20.79
CA TYR A 6 -29.55 -12.60 -20.03
C TYR A 6 -28.86 -12.84 -18.68
N THR A 7 -29.24 -13.90 -17.95
CA THR A 7 -28.59 -14.24 -16.67
C THR A 7 -27.14 -14.64 -16.88
N ARG A 8 -26.84 -15.44 -17.91
CA ARG A 8 -25.44 -15.78 -18.27
C ARG A 8 -24.62 -14.55 -18.61
N ALA A 9 -25.15 -13.65 -19.42
CA ALA A 9 -24.47 -12.40 -19.77
C ALA A 9 -24.22 -11.53 -18.53
N ALA A 10 -25.22 -11.36 -17.65
CA ALA A 10 -25.07 -10.61 -16.42
C ALA A 10 -24.01 -11.20 -15.49
N THR A 11 -23.98 -12.52 -15.34
CA THR A 11 -22.96 -13.21 -14.54
C THR A 11 -21.56 -13.00 -15.11
N VAL A 12 -21.38 -13.15 -16.42
CA VAL A 12 -20.08 -12.91 -17.08
C VAL A 12 -19.63 -11.47 -16.92
N SER A 13 -20.53 -10.50 -17.10
CA SER A 13 -20.22 -9.08 -16.90
C SER A 13 -19.81 -8.77 -15.46
N LEU A 14 -20.45 -9.39 -14.47
CA LEU A 14 -20.08 -9.22 -13.06
C LEU A 14 -18.66 -9.73 -12.79
N PHE A 15 -18.33 -10.93 -13.27
CA PHE A 15 -16.98 -11.48 -13.12
C PHE A 15 -15.92 -10.62 -13.82
N LEU A 16 -16.22 -10.11 -15.01
CA LEU A 16 -15.33 -9.19 -15.72
C LEU A 16 -15.13 -7.88 -14.93
N ALA A 17 -16.19 -7.32 -14.36
CA ALA A 17 -16.08 -6.12 -13.53
C ALA A 17 -15.18 -6.37 -12.31
N VAL A 18 -15.39 -7.47 -11.58
CA VAL A 18 -14.55 -7.83 -10.42
C VAL A 18 -13.09 -8.04 -10.84
N ALA A 19 -12.84 -8.69 -11.97
CA ALA A 19 -11.48 -8.89 -12.49
C ALA A 19 -10.79 -7.56 -12.83
N ILE A 20 -11.51 -6.63 -13.47
CA ILE A 20 -10.98 -5.29 -13.80
C ILE A 20 -10.66 -4.52 -12.52
N LEU A 21 -11.56 -4.53 -11.53
CA LEU A 21 -11.34 -3.88 -10.23
C LEU A 21 -10.12 -4.46 -9.51
N GLY A 22 -10.03 -5.79 -9.45
CA GLY A 22 -8.89 -6.47 -8.82
C GLY A 22 -7.57 -6.14 -9.52
N TYR A 23 -7.57 -6.10 -10.86
CA TYR A 23 -6.39 -5.70 -11.62
C TYR A 23 -5.98 -4.26 -11.30
N GLN A 24 -6.91 -3.30 -11.40
CA GLN A 24 -6.64 -1.89 -11.08
C GLN A 24 -6.13 -1.72 -9.64
N PHE A 25 -6.66 -2.52 -8.70
CA PHE A 25 -6.29 -2.44 -7.29
C PHE A 25 -4.83 -2.86 -7.12
N VAL A 26 -4.46 -4.03 -7.64
CA VAL A 26 -3.09 -4.54 -7.56
C VAL A 26 -2.10 -3.61 -8.26
N THR A 27 -2.45 -3.06 -9.43
CA THR A 27 -1.57 -2.12 -10.13
C THR A 27 -1.38 -0.82 -9.37
N THR A 28 -2.44 -0.31 -8.74
CA THR A 28 -2.36 0.93 -7.94
C THR A 28 -1.53 0.72 -6.68
N MET A 29 -1.73 -0.39 -5.96
CA MET A 29 -0.92 -0.73 -4.79
C MET A 29 0.57 -0.85 -5.14
N LYS A 30 0.90 -1.50 -6.26
CA LYS A 30 2.29 -1.57 -6.74
C LYS A 30 2.87 -0.20 -7.09
N ALA A 31 2.07 0.68 -7.67
CA ALA A 31 2.51 2.04 -7.98
C ALA A 31 2.79 2.85 -6.71
N VAL A 32 1.92 2.72 -5.68
CA VAL A 32 2.13 3.31 -4.35
C VAL A 32 3.42 2.78 -3.71
N ASP A 33 3.63 1.46 -3.73
CA ASP A 33 4.84 0.86 -3.17
C ASP A 33 6.10 1.32 -3.91
N SER A 34 6.06 1.39 -5.25
CA SER A 34 7.18 1.91 -6.05
C SER A 34 7.48 3.37 -5.72
N ALA A 35 6.47 4.23 -5.67
CA ALA A 35 6.63 5.65 -5.37
C ALA A 35 7.26 5.85 -3.99
N ARG A 36 6.84 5.07 -3.00
CA ARG A 36 7.40 5.09 -1.66
C ARG A 36 8.87 4.64 -1.64
N GLU A 37 9.20 3.56 -2.33
CA GLU A 37 10.58 3.08 -2.43
C GLU A 37 11.51 4.09 -3.10
N ASP A 38 11.06 4.71 -4.19
CA ASP A 38 11.82 5.77 -4.88
C ASP A 38 12.03 6.98 -3.96
N ALA A 39 11.00 7.37 -3.21
CA ALA A 39 11.07 8.47 -2.26
C ALA A 39 12.00 8.17 -1.07
N ILE A 40 11.97 6.95 -0.54
CA ILE A 40 12.90 6.50 0.51
C ILE A 40 14.34 6.54 0.01
N GLN A 41 14.60 6.08 -1.22
CA GLN A 41 15.94 6.11 -1.81
C GLN A 41 16.43 7.54 -2.06
N ALA A 42 15.55 8.42 -2.56
CA ALA A 42 15.85 9.84 -2.75
C ALA A 42 16.17 10.53 -1.41
N TRP A 43 15.36 10.27 -0.38
CA TRP A 43 15.61 10.77 0.98
C TRP A 43 16.92 10.25 1.55
N ALA A 44 17.22 8.95 1.40
CA ALA A 44 18.47 8.34 1.87
C ALA A 44 19.70 8.97 1.19
N SER A 45 19.60 9.25 -0.10
CA SER A 45 20.66 9.91 -0.87
C SER A 45 20.91 11.35 -0.42
N ALA A 46 19.86 12.05 0.02
CA ALA A 46 19.94 13.39 0.60
C ALA A 46 20.40 13.39 2.07
N ASN A 47 20.28 12.25 2.77
CA ASN A 47 20.62 12.08 4.20
C ASN A 47 21.61 10.92 4.40
N PRO A 48 22.86 11.02 3.90
CA PRO A 48 23.81 9.91 3.90
C PRO A 48 24.19 9.42 5.31
N ASP A 49 24.15 10.30 6.32
CA ASP A 49 24.43 9.96 7.72
C ASP A 49 23.27 9.18 8.39
N SER A 50 22.12 9.07 7.72
CA SER A 50 20.90 8.41 8.23
C SER A 50 20.65 7.04 7.60
N ALA A 51 21.69 6.40 7.06
CA ALA A 51 21.60 5.07 6.45
C ALA A 51 21.03 4.01 7.43
N GLU A 52 21.40 4.08 8.70
CA GLU A 52 20.86 3.20 9.76
C GLU A 52 19.34 3.36 9.91
N THR A 53 18.80 4.56 9.72
CA THR A 53 17.37 4.81 9.85
C THR A 53 16.56 4.08 8.78
N VAL A 54 17.04 4.09 7.52
CA VAL A 54 16.36 3.36 6.44
C VAL A 54 16.43 1.86 6.68
N THR A 55 17.59 1.34 7.10
CA THR A 55 17.74 -0.08 7.44
C THR A 55 16.76 -0.50 8.54
N ARG A 56 16.71 0.25 9.64
CA ARG A 56 15.80 -0.01 10.76
C ARG A 56 14.32 0.07 10.34
N TYR A 57 13.98 1.05 9.49
CA TYR A 57 12.64 1.16 8.92
C TYR A 57 12.29 -0.07 8.07
N ARG A 58 13.20 -0.56 7.22
CA ARG A 58 12.95 -1.76 6.41
C ARG A 58 12.75 -3.00 7.28
N GLU A 59 13.58 -3.18 8.30
CA GLU A 59 13.48 -4.32 9.21
C GLU A 59 12.17 -4.34 10.00
N ILE A 60 11.77 -3.19 10.57
CA ILE A 60 10.63 -3.13 11.49
C ILE A 60 9.31 -2.90 10.75
N CYS A 61 9.30 -1.98 9.77
CA CYS A 61 8.07 -1.57 9.10
C CYS A 61 7.79 -2.37 7.83
N GLN A 62 8.80 -2.99 7.20
CA GLN A 62 8.63 -3.82 5.99
C GLN A 62 8.92 -5.31 6.21
N GLY A 63 9.44 -5.70 7.38
CA GLY A 63 9.89 -7.06 7.69
C GLY A 63 8.81 -8.15 7.78
N GLY A 64 7.56 -7.83 7.44
CA GLY A 64 6.43 -8.76 7.53
C GLY A 64 5.92 -8.95 8.96
N PRO A 65 4.89 -9.79 9.15
CA PRO A 65 4.30 -10.00 10.45
C PRO A 65 5.31 -10.68 11.40
N VAL A 66 5.74 -9.95 12.42
CA VAL A 66 6.40 -10.53 13.59
C VAL A 66 5.36 -11.40 14.30
N GLU A 67 5.70 -12.64 14.66
CA GLU A 67 4.79 -13.52 15.40
C GLU A 67 4.28 -12.79 16.66
N GLN A 68 3.01 -12.38 16.62
CA GLN A 68 2.38 -11.74 17.76
C GLN A 68 2.06 -12.81 18.80
N PRO A 69 2.48 -12.64 20.06
CA PRO A 69 2.15 -13.59 21.11
C PRO A 69 0.64 -13.71 21.25
N THR A 70 0.16 -14.95 21.43
CA THR A 70 -1.25 -15.38 21.31
C THR A 70 -2.25 -14.67 22.24
N ASN A 71 -1.77 -13.81 23.15
CA ASN A 71 -2.55 -13.10 24.16
C ASN A 71 -2.55 -11.56 23.99
N GLN A 72 -2.05 -11.01 22.88
CA GLN A 72 -2.13 -9.58 22.63
C GLN A 72 -3.50 -9.16 22.09
N ALA A 73 -4.03 -8.06 22.64
CA ALA A 73 -5.22 -7.41 22.12
C ALA A 73 -5.00 -7.02 20.64
N PRO A 74 -6.07 -6.97 19.81
CA PRO A 74 -5.95 -6.56 18.42
C PRO A 74 -5.33 -5.17 18.33
N VAL A 75 -4.12 -5.07 17.78
CA VAL A 75 -3.47 -3.79 17.50
C VAL A 75 -4.02 -3.28 16.17
N ARG A 76 -4.41 -2.00 16.12
CA ARG A 76 -4.81 -1.36 14.86
C ARG A 76 -3.69 -1.49 13.83
N PRO A 77 -3.98 -1.83 12.57
CA PRO A 77 -2.97 -1.73 11.52
C PRO A 77 -2.52 -0.27 11.42
N ILE A 78 -1.20 -0.06 11.41
CA ILE A 78 -0.58 1.25 11.24
C ILE A 78 -0.09 1.39 9.81
N THR A 79 -0.07 2.62 9.30
CA THR A 79 0.51 2.87 7.97
C THR A 79 2.03 2.84 8.04
N PHE A 80 2.68 2.74 6.88
CA PHE A 80 4.14 2.78 6.84
C PHE A 80 4.73 4.13 7.25
N ALA A 81 4.03 5.23 6.94
CA ALA A 81 4.41 6.57 7.42
C ALA A 81 4.29 6.64 8.95
N GLU A 82 3.17 6.16 9.52
CA GLU A 82 3.00 6.09 10.99
C GLU A 82 4.07 5.21 11.65
N CYS A 83 4.47 4.11 11.01
CA CYS A 83 5.56 3.26 11.51
C CYS A 83 6.92 3.98 11.47
N ALA A 84 7.22 4.72 10.40
CA ALA A 84 8.43 5.54 10.32
C ALA A 84 8.47 6.63 11.40
N ALA A 85 7.32 7.29 11.67
CA ALA A 85 7.19 8.27 12.73
C ALA A 85 7.41 7.64 14.12
N GLN A 86 6.88 6.43 14.37
CA GLN A 86 7.11 5.70 15.63
C GLN A 86 8.58 5.30 15.86
N LEU A 87 9.37 5.15 14.78
CA LEU A 87 10.81 4.95 14.88
C LEU A 87 11.60 6.25 15.15
N GLY A 88 10.90 7.39 15.24
CA GLY A 88 11.49 8.69 15.54
C GLY A 88 12.03 9.43 14.32
N ASN A 89 11.55 9.10 13.11
CA ASN A 89 11.93 9.82 11.90
C ASN A 89 10.72 10.40 11.16
N ASP A 90 10.27 11.55 11.65
CA ASP A 90 9.14 12.30 11.08
C ASP A 90 9.42 12.77 9.65
N SER A 91 10.68 13.11 9.31
CA SER A 91 11.04 13.54 7.96
C SER A 91 10.92 12.41 6.92
N LEU A 92 11.27 11.19 7.31
CA LEU A 92 11.08 9.99 6.49
C LEU A 92 9.59 9.64 6.40
N ALA A 93 8.85 9.78 7.50
CA ALA A 93 7.40 9.57 7.52
C ALA A 93 6.67 10.51 6.54
N GLU A 94 6.98 11.80 6.56
CA GLU A 94 6.40 12.80 5.67
C GLU A 94 6.67 12.49 4.18
N VAL A 95 7.91 12.09 3.86
CA VAL A 95 8.27 11.70 2.49
C VAL A 95 7.51 10.44 2.05
N ILE A 96 7.33 9.46 2.94
CA ILE A 96 6.56 8.24 2.66
C ILE A 96 5.07 8.55 2.45
N GLU A 97 4.49 9.41 3.28
CA GLU A 97 3.09 9.83 3.18
C GLU A 97 2.85 10.58 1.87
N HIS A 98 3.68 11.57 1.57
CA HIS A 98 3.56 12.35 0.34
C HIS A 98 3.73 11.48 -0.93
N ALA A 99 4.66 10.52 -0.89
CA ALA A 99 4.85 9.58 -1.99
C ALA A 99 3.61 8.70 -2.23
N ALA A 100 2.97 8.23 -1.15
CA ALA A 100 1.74 7.46 -1.26
C ALA A 100 0.59 8.29 -1.86
N ASP A 101 0.43 9.54 -1.43
CA ASP A 101 -0.62 10.45 -1.89
C ASP A 101 -0.43 10.93 -3.34
N SER A 102 0.80 10.87 -3.85
CA SER A 102 1.12 11.24 -5.24
C SER A 102 0.50 10.30 -6.29
N VAL A 103 0.15 9.08 -5.88
CA VAL A 103 -0.39 8.06 -6.79
C VAL A 103 -1.89 8.20 -6.92
N VAL A 104 -2.34 8.67 -8.08
CA VAL A 104 -3.77 8.81 -8.37
C VAL A 104 -4.37 7.46 -8.77
N ALA A 105 -5.27 6.96 -7.93
CA ALA A 105 -6.03 5.75 -8.25
C ALA A 105 -6.94 5.96 -9.50
N PRO A 106 -6.99 5.01 -10.44
CA PRO A 106 -7.92 5.07 -11.57
C PRO A 106 -9.37 4.92 -11.12
N ALA A 107 -10.32 5.43 -11.92
CA ALA A 107 -11.73 5.12 -11.71
C ALA A 107 -12.00 3.64 -12.03
N PRO A 108 -12.80 2.93 -11.23
CA PRO A 108 -13.67 3.43 -10.15
C PRO A 108 -13.07 3.32 -8.74
N LEU A 109 -11.82 2.86 -8.57
CA LEU A 109 -11.20 2.73 -7.24
C LEU A 109 -11.14 4.07 -6.50
N ARG A 110 -10.96 5.17 -7.23
CA ARG A 110 -11.00 6.53 -6.67
C ARG A 110 -12.35 6.93 -6.06
N TRP A 111 -13.44 6.22 -6.39
CA TRP A 111 -14.79 6.51 -5.89
C TRP A 111 -15.19 5.63 -4.69
N LEU A 112 -14.38 4.64 -4.35
CA LEU A 112 -14.51 3.86 -3.12
C LEU A 112 -13.90 4.64 -1.96
#